data_AF-A0A2D5SD11-F1
#
_entry.id   AF-A0A2D5SD11-F1
#
_cell.length_a   1.000
_cell.length_b   1.000
_cell.length_c   1.000
_cell.angle_alpha   90.00
_cell.angle_beta   90.00
_cell.angle_gamma   90.00
#
_symmetry.space_group_name_H-M   'P 1'
#
loop_
_entity.id
_entity.type
_entity.pdbx_description
1 polymer ?
#
loop_
_entity_poly.entity_id
_entity_poly.type
_entity_poly.pdbx_seq_one_letter_code
_entity_poly.pdbx_strand_id
1 'polypeptide(L)'
;MKPEELLYAETHEWVRVTEEDGQQVATIGISAFAVEQLTDLVFMELPAIGTQVEAQGEFGEVESVKAVSTLYSPIAGEIIAVNEKLIVDNEKVADALELLGQDPFGEGWLIKVKISDESGLAKLLDHAAYQKQCAEAE
;
A
#
# COMPACT_ATOMS: atom_id res chain seq x y z
N MET A 1 -9.53 -1.58 -8.32
CA MET A 1 -8.75 -1.28 -9.56
C MET A 1 -8.34 -2.59 -10.20
N LYS A 2 -7.88 -2.64 -11.46
CA LYS A 2 -7.44 -3.92 -12.05
C LYS A 2 -5.97 -4.18 -11.67
N PRO A 3 -5.64 -5.34 -11.07
CA PRO A 3 -4.25 -5.68 -10.70
C PRO A 3 -3.26 -5.58 -11.87
N GLU A 4 -3.72 -5.93 -13.07
CA GLU A 4 -2.94 -5.88 -14.32
C GLU A 4 -2.44 -4.47 -14.68
N GLU A 5 -3.09 -3.42 -14.17
CA GLU A 5 -2.81 -2.01 -14.45
C GLU A 5 -1.94 -1.36 -13.35
N LEU A 6 -1.50 -2.14 -12.35
CA LEU A 6 -0.72 -1.67 -11.21
C LEU A 6 0.77 -1.99 -11.39
N LEU A 7 1.59 -1.20 -10.69
CA LEU A 7 2.99 -1.51 -10.43
C LEU A 7 3.14 -2.04 -9.01
N TYR A 8 4.17 -2.85 -8.76
CA TYR A 8 4.35 -3.55 -7.49
C TYR A 8 5.77 -3.39 -6.96
N ALA A 9 5.90 -3.19 -5.66
CA ALA A 9 7.18 -3.30 -4.97
C ALA A 9 7.47 -4.77 -4.63
N GLU A 10 8.76 -5.12 -4.51
CA GLU A 10 9.18 -6.44 -4.05
C GLU A 10 8.67 -6.73 -2.62
N THR A 11 8.43 -5.68 -1.83
CA THR A 11 7.86 -5.71 -0.47
C THR A 11 6.32 -5.83 -0.45
N HIS A 12 5.70 -6.09 -1.60
CA HIS A 12 4.28 -6.42 -1.78
C HIS A 12 3.27 -5.25 -1.66
N GLU A 13 3.74 -4.00 -1.68
CA GLU A 13 2.91 -2.84 -1.96
C GLU A 13 2.60 -2.72 -3.45
N TRP A 14 1.42 -2.19 -3.79
CA TRP A 14 1.04 -1.82 -5.15
C TRP A 14 0.94 -0.30 -5.30
N VAL A 15 1.17 0.18 -6.52
CA VAL A 15 1.10 1.60 -6.90
C VAL A 15 0.23 1.75 -8.13
N ARG A 16 -0.72 2.69 -8.06
CA ARG A 16 -1.41 3.23 -9.23
C ARG A 16 -1.07 4.70 -9.39
N VAL A 17 -0.54 5.08 -10.55
CA VAL A 17 -0.28 6.49 -10.88
C VAL A 17 -1.43 7.07 -11.69
N THR A 18 -1.94 8.21 -11.27
CA THR A 18 -2.93 9.02 -11.99
C THR A 18 -2.47 10.47 -12.04
N GLU A 19 -3.00 11.24 -12.99
CA GLU A 19 -2.85 12.69 -13.00
C GLU A 19 -4.10 13.34 -12.38
N GLU A 20 -3.90 14.08 -11.29
CA GLU A 20 -4.95 14.85 -10.60
C GLU A 20 -4.52 16.33 -10.62
N ASP A 21 -5.35 17.22 -11.19
CA ASP A 21 -5.08 18.66 -11.30
C ASP A 21 -3.69 19.03 -11.90
N GLY A 22 -3.23 18.28 -12.90
CA GLY A 22 -1.93 18.49 -13.56
C GLY A 22 -0.73 18.02 -12.75
N GLN A 23 -0.96 17.17 -11.74
CA GLN A 23 0.05 16.63 -10.86
C GLN A 23 -0.06 15.11 -10.79
N GLN A 24 1.07 14.41 -10.81
CA GLN A 24 1.07 12.96 -10.61
C GLN A 24 0.80 12.60 -9.15
N VAL A 25 -0.15 11.68 -8.97
CA VAL A 25 -0.54 11.12 -7.69
C VAL A 25 -0.39 9.61 -7.75
N ALA A 26 0.37 9.05 -6.83
CA ALA A 26 0.47 7.63 -6.58
C ALA A 26 -0.53 7.24 -5.49
N THR A 27 -1.50 6.39 -5.83
CA THR A 27 -2.28 5.66 -4.82
C THR A 27 -1.55 4.37 -4.47
N ILE A 28 -1.33 4.13 -3.19
CA ILE A 28 -0.52 3.01 -2.67
C ILE A 28 -1.37 2.15 -1.74
N GLY A 29 -1.22 0.83 -1.83
CA GLY A 29 -1.74 -0.10 -0.84
C GLY A 29 -0.95 -1.41 -0.79
N ILE A 30 -1.42 -2.40 -0.03
CA ILE A 30 -0.81 -3.74 0.02
C ILE A 30 -1.57 -4.74 -0.85
N SER A 31 -0.84 -5.67 -1.46
CA SER A 31 -1.41 -6.67 -2.36
C SER A 31 -2.29 -7.69 -1.63
N ALA A 32 -3.17 -8.37 -2.39
CA ALA A 32 -3.91 -9.53 -1.89
C ALA A 32 -3.00 -10.62 -1.30
N PHE A 33 -1.85 -10.87 -1.94
CA PHE A 33 -0.85 -11.82 -1.44
C PHE A 33 -0.33 -11.42 -0.05
N ALA A 34 0.05 -10.16 0.14
CA ALA A 34 0.52 -9.68 1.44
C ALA A 34 -0.54 -9.84 2.54
N VAL A 35 -1.79 -9.49 2.24
CA VAL A 35 -2.91 -9.64 3.18
C VAL A 35 -3.12 -11.11 3.55
N GLU A 36 -3.05 -12.02 2.57
CA GLU A 36 -3.15 -13.45 2.81
C GLU A 36 -2.01 -13.98 3.69
N GLN A 37 -0.77 -13.53 3.48
CA GLN A 37 0.38 -13.95 4.27
C GLN A 37 0.32 -13.44 5.72
N LEU A 38 -0.15 -12.21 5.93
CA LEU A 38 -0.28 -11.66 7.28
C LEU A 38 -1.34 -12.41 8.09
N THR A 39 -2.48 -12.77 7.46
CA THR A 39 -3.70 -13.31 8.09
C THR A 39 -4.23 -12.41 9.23
N ASP A 40 -5.45 -12.63 9.72
CA ASP A 40 -5.93 -12.12 11.03
C ASP A 40 -5.42 -10.73 11.44
N LEU A 41 -5.65 -9.70 10.59
CA LEU A 41 -5.16 -8.35 10.82
C LEU A 41 -5.85 -7.71 12.03
N VAL A 42 -5.07 -7.09 12.91
CA VAL A 42 -5.57 -6.52 14.18
C VAL A 42 -5.20 -5.06 14.37
N PHE A 43 -4.18 -4.56 13.67
CA PHE A 43 -3.77 -3.17 13.82
C PHE A 43 -3.12 -2.64 12.54
N MET A 44 -3.25 -1.34 12.33
CA MET A 44 -2.59 -0.61 11.26
C MET A 44 -2.29 0.82 11.72
N GLU A 45 -1.06 1.25 11.50
CA GLU A 45 -0.63 2.62 11.67
C GLU A 45 -0.34 3.25 10.31
N LEU A 46 -1.00 4.37 10.04
CA LEU A 46 -0.78 5.18 8.85
C LEU A 46 -0.26 6.57 9.25
N PRO A 47 0.58 7.19 8.42
CA PRO A 47 1.22 8.47 8.73
C PRO A 47 0.23 9.63 8.61
N ALA A 48 0.60 10.80 9.11
CA ALA A 48 -0.20 12.00 8.92
C ALA A 48 -0.14 12.53 7.47
N ILE A 49 -1.21 13.17 7.01
CA ILE A 49 -1.20 13.97 5.77
C ILE A 49 -0.16 15.10 5.91
N GLY A 50 0.59 15.37 4.84
CA GLY A 50 1.71 16.31 4.78
C GLY A 50 3.07 15.70 5.10
N THR A 51 3.10 14.44 5.53
CA THR A 51 4.36 13.69 5.76
C THR A 51 5.11 13.51 4.45
N GLN A 52 6.42 13.77 4.46
CA GLN A 52 7.31 13.45 3.34
C GLN A 52 7.77 12.01 3.45
N VAL A 53 7.71 11.28 2.33
CA VAL A 53 8.19 9.90 2.21
C VAL A 53 9.29 9.84 1.17
N GLU A 54 10.31 9.02 1.46
CA GLU A 54 11.37 8.67 0.52
C GLU A 54 11.04 7.33 -0.13
N ALA A 55 11.56 7.08 -1.33
CA ALA A 55 11.46 5.74 -1.93
C ALA A 55 12.16 4.72 -1.04
N GLN A 56 11.50 3.59 -0.77
CA GLN A 56 11.88 2.56 0.21
C GLN A 56 11.93 3.06 1.67
N GLY A 57 11.46 4.27 1.95
CA GLY A 57 11.29 4.79 3.30
C GLY A 57 10.05 4.21 3.96
N GLU A 58 10.14 3.93 5.25
CA GLU A 58 9.00 3.53 6.08
C GLU A 58 7.95 4.64 6.16
N PHE A 59 6.68 4.27 6.04
CA PHE A 59 5.57 5.20 6.24
C PHE A 59 4.54 4.74 7.27
N GLY A 60 4.54 3.46 7.66
CA GLY A 60 3.57 2.90 8.59
C GLY A 60 3.84 1.43 8.88
N GLU A 61 2.89 0.79 9.57
CA GLU A 61 2.95 -0.63 9.91
C GLU A 61 1.58 -1.27 9.88
N VAL A 62 1.56 -2.59 9.64
CA VAL A 62 0.38 -3.44 9.73
C VAL A 62 0.71 -4.64 10.60
N GLU A 63 -0.18 -4.99 11.51
CA GLU A 63 0.00 -6.07 12.45
C GLU A 63 -1.16 -7.07 12.35
N SER A 64 -0.80 -8.34 12.39
CA SER A 64 -1.70 -9.47 12.61
C SER A 64 -1.48 -10.09 13.97
N VAL A 65 -2.32 -11.05 14.33
CA VAL A 65 -2.12 -11.90 15.52
C VAL A 65 -0.76 -12.62 15.52
N LYS A 66 -0.08 -12.74 14.37
CA LYS A 66 1.14 -13.53 14.20
C LYS A 66 2.40 -12.69 13.92
N ALA A 67 2.25 -11.52 13.31
CA ALA A 67 3.39 -10.76 12.81
C ALA A 67 3.10 -9.26 12.76
N VAL A 68 4.17 -8.48 12.89
CA VAL A 68 4.18 -7.04 12.56
C VAL A 68 4.98 -6.88 11.28
N SER A 69 4.44 -6.13 10.32
CA SER A 69 5.09 -5.81 9.05
C SER A 69 5.15 -4.30 8.86
N THR A 70 6.36 -3.79 8.68
CA THR A 70 6.59 -2.40 8.25
C THR A 70 6.12 -2.22 6.81
N LEU A 71 5.58 -1.03 6.51
CA LEU A 71 5.13 -0.62 5.19
C LEU A 71 6.10 0.40 4.60
N TYR A 72 6.52 0.18 3.36
CA TYR A 72 7.52 1.00 2.68
C TYR A 72 6.93 1.74 1.49
N SER A 73 7.27 3.02 1.34
CA SER A 73 6.78 3.82 0.22
C SER A 73 7.54 3.42 -1.04
N PRO A 74 6.89 2.97 -2.12
CA PRO A 74 7.61 2.60 -3.34
C PRO A 74 8.18 3.82 -4.09
N ILE A 75 7.70 5.03 -3.77
CA ILE A 75 8.06 6.29 -4.43
C ILE A 75 8.31 7.41 -3.41
N ALA A 76 9.03 8.45 -3.84
CA ALA A 76 9.26 9.63 -3.01
C ALA A 76 8.18 10.70 -3.26
N GLY A 77 7.79 11.42 -2.22
CA GLY A 77 6.74 12.44 -2.34
C GLY A 77 6.15 12.90 -1.02
N GLU A 78 5.04 13.63 -1.13
CA GLU A 78 4.26 14.12 0.00
C GLU A 78 2.94 13.36 0.10
N ILE A 79 2.60 12.86 1.29
CA ILE A 79 1.31 12.21 1.55
C ILE A 79 0.20 13.26 1.54
N ILE A 80 -0.74 13.13 0.62
CA ILE A 80 -1.86 14.07 0.44
C ILE A 80 -3.20 13.50 0.90
N ALA A 81 -3.31 12.18 1.09
CA ALA A 81 -4.48 11.54 1.66
C ALA A 81 -4.10 10.22 2.33
N VAL A 82 -4.89 9.83 3.33
CA VAL A 82 -4.82 8.52 4.00
C VAL A 82 -6.20 7.91 4.05
N ASN A 83 -6.29 6.58 4.05
CA ASN A 83 -7.57 5.90 4.11
C ASN A 83 -8.09 5.84 5.55
N GLU A 84 -8.86 6.86 5.92
CA GLU A 84 -9.47 6.97 7.25
C GLU A 84 -10.38 5.78 7.62
N LYS A 85 -10.84 4.98 6.63
CA LYS A 85 -11.63 3.77 6.90
C LYS A 85 -10.82 2.70 7.64
N LEU A 86 -9.51 2.71 7.48
CA LEU A 86 -8.58 1.76 8.10
C LEU A 86 -8.03 2.27 9.44
N ILE A 87 -8.28 3.54 9.77
CA ILE A 87 -7.83 4.22 10.98
C ILE A 87 -9.05 4.33 11.91
N VAL A 88 -9.33 3.28 12.68
CA VAL A 88 -10.48 3.26 13.60
C VAL A 88 -10.04 2.90 15.01
N ASP A 89 -10.77 3.42 15.99
CA ASP A 89 -10.55 3.10 17.41
C ASP A 89 -10.76 1.60 17.68
N ASN A 90 -9.96 1.06 18.60
CA ASN A 90 -9.74 -0.37 18.94
C ASN A 90 -10.88 -1.38 18.72
N GLU A 91 -12.15 -1.05 18.93
CA GLU A 91 -13.26 -2.03 18.80
C GLU A 91 -13.71 -2.27 17.35
N LYS A 92 -13.40 -1.37 16.40
CA LYS A 92 -13.80 -1.52 14.98
C LYS A 92 -12.65 -1.88 14.05
N VAL A 93 -11.44 -2.00 14.59
CA VAL A 93 -10.23 -2.18 13.80
C VAL A 93 -10.25 -3.48 13.00
N ALA A 94 -10.80 -4.56 13.56
CA ALA A 94 -10.97 -5.82 12.84
C ALA A 94 -11.87 -5.64 11.59
N ASP A 95 -13.08 -5.09 11.77
CA ASP A 95 -14.03 -4.87 10.67
C ASP A 95 -13.47 -3.91 9.60
N ALA A 96 -12.68 -2.91 10.02
CA ALA A 96 -12.02 -1.98 9.11
C ALA A 96 -10.92 -2.67 8.28
N LEU A 97 -10.11 -3.52 8.91
CA LEU A 97 -9.01 -4.22 8.25
C LEU A 97 -9.50 -5.41 7.40
N GLU A 98 -10.71 -5.94 7.64
CA GLU A 98 -11.36 -6.88 6.72
C GLU A 98 -11.48 -6.33 5.29
N LEU A 99 -11.57 -5.00 5.13
CA LEU A 99 -11.59 -4.34 3.83
C LEU A 99 -10.36 -4.67 2.98
N LEU A 100 -9.19 -4.84 3.61
CA LEU A 100 -7.96 -5.22 2.94
C LEU A 100 -8.04 -6.63 2.35
N GLY A 101 -8.79 -7.53 2.99
CA GLY A 101 -9.06 -8.87 2.45
C GLY A 101 -10.14 -8.88 1.36
N GLN A 102 -11.13 -7.97 1.46
CA GLN A 102 -12.27 -7.93 0.54
C GLN A 102 -11.97 -7.18 -0.77
N ASP A 103 -11.29 -6.04 -0.70
CA ASP A 103 -10.99 -5.19 -1.87
C ASP A 103 -9.60 -4.52 -1.74
N PRO A 104 -8.50 -5.30 -1.71
CA PRO A 104 -7.13 -4.79 -1.49
C PRO A 104 -6.69 -3.76 -2.54
N PHE A 105 -7.24 -3.83 -3.75
CA PHE A 105 -6.87 -2.99 -4.88
C PHE A 105 -7.87 -1.87 -5.18
N GLY A 106 -8.94 -1.74 -4.39
CA GLY A 106 -9.96 -0.72 -4.55
C GLY A 106 -10.08 0.10 -3.27
N GLU A 107 -11.06 -0.23 -2.45
CA GLU A 107 -11.32 0.47 -1.19
C GLU A 107 -10.25 0.23 -0.12
N GLY A 108 -9.40 -0.79 -0.25
CA GLY A 108 -8.27 -1.11 0.63
C GLY A 108 -6.97 -0.34 0.35
N TRP A 109 -7.02 0.78 -0.38
CA TRP A 109 -5.85 1.66 -0.52
C TRP A 109 -5.42 2.22 0.85
N LEU A 110 -4.14 2.57 1.01
CA LEU A 110 -3.59 3.03 2.29
C LEU A 110 -3.33 4.54 2.28
N ILE A 111 -2.53 5.01 1.33
CA ILE A 111 -2.12 6.40 1.21
C ILE A 111 -2.19 6.87 -0.25
N LYS A 112 -2.32 8.18 -0.44
CA LYS A 112 -2.04 8.86 -1.71
C LYS A 112 -0.87 9.79 -1.55
N VAL A 113 0.04 9.75 -2.51
CA VAL A 113 1.29 10.52 -2.50
C VAL A 113 1.38 11.38 -3.75
N LYS A 114 1.60 12.67 -3.55
CA LYS A 114 2.06 13.58 -4.59
C LYS A 114 3.51 13.23 -4.92
N ILE A 115 3.76 12.72 -6.13
CA ILE A 115 5.08 12.27 -6.55
C ILE A 115 6.01 13.48 -6.69
N SER A 116 7.16 13.44 -6.02
CA SER A 116 8.24 14.43 -6.15
C SER A 116 9.39 13.94 -7.02
N ASP A 117 9.57 12.62 -7.14
CA ASP A 117 10.54 11.95 -8.00
C ASP A 117 9.96 10.66 -8.61
N GLU A 118 9.92 10.59 -9.94
CA GLU A 118 9.43 9.44 -10.70
C GLU A 118 10.44 8.28 -10.79
N SER A 119 11.70 8.48 -10.38
CA SER A 119 12.76 7.48 -10.53
C SER A 119 12.46 6.15 -9.83
N GLY A 120 11.65 6.19 -8.76
CA GLY A 120 11.17 5.01 -8.05
C GLY A 120 10.25 4.11 -8.90
N LEU A 121 9.44 4.70 -9.79
CA LEU A 121 8.49 3.95 -10.63
C LEU A 121 9.18 2.96 -11.56
N ALA A 122 10.35 3.32 -12.09
CA ALA A 122 11.12 2.48 -13.01
C ALA A 122 11.71 1.22 -12.34
N LYS A 123 11.71 1.16 -11.00
CA LYS A 123 12.20 0.02 -10.21
C LYS A 123 11.09 -0.95 -9.82
N LEU A 124 9.83 -0.57 -10.05
CA LEU A 124 8.69 -1.40 -9.70
C LEU A 124 8.44 -2.49 -10.73
N LEU A 125 7.88 -3.59 -10.25
CA LEU A 125 7.50 -4.73 -11.05
C LEU A 125 6.16 -4.46 -11.74
N ASP A 126 6.02 -4.94 -12.97
CA ASP A 126 4.69 -5.11 -13.56
C ASP A 126 3.97 -6.31 -12.92
N HIS A 127 2.69 -6.45 -13.22
CA HIS A 127 1.86 -7.53 -12.70
C HIS A 127 2.43 -8.93 -12.99
N ALA A 128 3.00 -9.17 -14.18
CA ALA A 128 3.51 -10.50 -14.55
C ALA A 128 4.79 -10.86 -13.77
N ALA A 129 5.70 -9.90 -13.62
CA ALA A 129 6.90 -10.06 -12.81
C ALA A 129 6.56 -10.26 -11.32
N TYR A 130 5.59 -9.50 -10.80
CA TYR A 130 5.13 -9.66 -9.42
C TYR A 130 4.48 -11.02 -9.17
N GLN A 131 3.61 -11.49 -10.07
CA GLN A 131 3.02 -12.83 -9.95
C GLN A 131 4.07 -13.93 -9.92
N LYS A 132 5.14 -13.79 -10.71
CA LYS A 132 6.27 -14.72 -10.69
C LYS A 132 6.96 -14.72 -9.32
N GLN A 133 7.21 -13.54 -8.75
CA GLN A 133 7.80 -13.41 -7.41
C GLN A 133 6.93 -14.11 -6.35
N CYS A 134 5.62 -13.88 -6.35
CA CYS A 134 4.71 -14.52 -5.39
C CYS A 134 4.72 -16.05 -5.51
N ALA A 135 4.70 -16.60 -6.74
CA ALA A 135 4.73 -18.04 -6.95
C ALA A 135 6.04 -18.71 -6.53
N GLU A 136 7.15 -17.96 -6.47
CA GLU A 136 8.44 -18.46 -5.96
C GLU A 136 8.54 -18.40 -4.42
N ALA A 137 7.62 -17.69 -3.76
CA ALA A 137 7.55 -17.52 -2.32
C ALA A 137 6.55 -18.48 -1.62
N GLU A 138 5.74 -19.21 -2.39
CA GLU A 138 4.89 -20.32 -1.93
C GLU A 138 5.69 -21.61 -1.67
#